data_AF-A0A3A0D770-F1
#
_entry.id   AF-A0A3A0D770-F1
#
_cell.length_a   1.000
_cell.length_b   1.000
_cell.length_c   1.000
_cell.angle_alpha   90.00
_cell.angle_beta   90.00
_cell.angle_gamma   90.00
#
_symmetry.space_group_name_H-M   'P 1'
#
loop_
_entity.id
_entity.type
_entity.pdbx_description
1 polymer ?
#
loop_
_entity_poly.entity_id
_entity_poly.type
_entity_poly.pdbx_seq_one_letter_code
_entity_poly.pdbx_strand_id
1 'polypeptide(L)'
;GPRGPVITTAEGKWRSKAPKRDNHHQEHHDLFAALRRGEIYNEGDFGATSTMTAILGRMATYSGKSIKWDEALNATQDLSPKKYAFDADPPVLPDENGDYPVPVPGKTDVLNA
;
A
#
# COMPACT_ATOMS: atom_id res chain seq x y z
N GLY A 1 -15.47 30.37 4.54
CA GLY A 1 -15.32 29.12 3.76
C GLY A 1 -15.33 27.93 4.70
N PRO A 2 -15.77 26.73 4.26
CA PRO A 2 -16.28 25.70 5.16
C PRO A 2 -15.22 25.25 6.16
N ARG A 3 -15.66 25.19 7.41
CA ARG A 3 -14.85 25.03 8.61
C ARG A 3 -14.28 23.61 8.61
N GLY A 4 -12.96 23.47 8.81
CA GLY A 4 -12.25 22.17 8.83
C GLY A 4 -12.84 21.15 9.84
N PRO A 5 -12.34 19.90 9.81
CA PRO A 5 -12.94 18.76 10.51
C PRO A 5 -13.12 19.03 12.02
N VAL A 6 -14.25 18.59 12.56
CA VAL A 6 -14.63 18.71 13.97
C VAL A 6 -14.81 17.33 14.54
N ILE A 7 -14.15 17.05 15.67
CA ILE A 7 -14.33 15.81 16.41
C ILE A 7 -15.31 16.12 17.54
N THR A 8 -16.40 15.36 17.64
CA THR A 8 -17.36 15.49 18.74
C THR A 8 -17.03 14.43 19.78
N THR A 9 -16.66 14.85 20.99
CA THR A 9 -16.40 13.99 22.14
C THR A 9 -17.49 14.19 23.20
N ALA A 10 -17.50 13.37 24.25
CA ALA A 10 -18.40 13.54 25.40
C ALA A 10 -18.20 14.90 26.12
N GLU A 11 -17.03 15.51 25.96
CA GLU A 11 -16.62 16.78 26.58
C GLU A 11 -16.88 17.99 25.67
N GLY A 12 -17.33 17.78 24.43
CA GLY A 12 -17.70 18.84 23.49
C GLY A 12 -17.09 18.70 22.09
N LYS A 13 -17.11 19.80 21.33
CA LYS A 13 -16.58 19.85 19.97
C LYS A 13 -15.11 20.26 20.01
N TRP A 14 -14.22 19.34 19.68
CA TRP A 14 -12.80 19.61 19.55
C TRP A 14 -12.43 20.01 18.12
N ARG A 15 -11.52 20.99 18.01
CA ARG A 15 -10.91 21.45 16.76
C ARG A 15 -9.41 21.64 16.98
N SER A 16 -8.62 21.23 16.00
CA SER A 16 -7.19 21.55 16.00
C SER A 16 -6.97 23.06 15.95
N LYS A 17 -6.04 23.55 16.77
CA LYS A 17 -5.56 24.94 16.75
C LYS A 17 -4.44 25.16 15.72
N ALA A 18 -3.99 24.10 15.06
CA ALA A 18 -2.90 24.18 14.08
C ALA A 18 -3.34 25.04 12.86
N PRO A 19 -2.43 25.83 12.29
CA PRO A 19 -2.71 26.55 11.06
C PRO A 19 -3.10 25.57 9.95
N LYS A 20 -4.12 25.92 9.17
CA LYS A 20 -4.56 25.10 8.04
C LYS A 20 -3.46 25.11 6.99
N ARG A 21 -2.76 23.99 6.87
CA ARG A 21 -1.76 23.76 5.82
C ARG A 21 -2.35 22.82 4.80
N ASP A 22 -2.01 23.06 3.55
CA ASP A 22 -2.28 22.12 2.47
C ASP A 22 -1.12 21.13 2.42
N ASN A 23 -1.42 19.84 2.59
CA ASN A 23 -0.40 18.80 2.77
C ASN A 23 0.54 18.72 1.56
N HIS A 24 -0.02 18.84 0.34
CA HIS A 24 0.77 18.76 -0.90
C HIS A 24 1.73 19.95 -1.05
N HIS A 25 1.30 21.15 -0.64
CA HIS A 25 2.17 22.31 -0.64
C HIS A 25 3.25 22.21 0.45
N GLN A 26 2.92 21.61 1.60
CA GLN A 26 3.86 21.41 2.68
C GLN A 26 4.98 20.42 2.29
N GLU A 27 4.65 19.29 1.67
CA GLU A 27 5.65 18.32 1.16
C GLU A 27 6.63 18.98 0.19
N HIS A 28 6.14 19.79 -0.76
CA HIS A 28 7.01 20.54 -1.67
C HIS A 28 7.87 21.58 -0.95
N HIS A 29 7.32 22.31 0.03
CA HIS A 29 8.11 23.26 0.81
C HIS A 29 9.26 22.58 1.55
N ASP A 30 9.00 21.41 2.14
CA ASP A 30 10.01 20.65 2.88
C ASP A 30 11.10 20.10 1.96
N LEU A 31 10.70 19.56 0.80
CA LEU A 31 11.64 19.15 -0.27
C LEU A 31 12.53 20.30 -0.74
N PHE A 32 11.95 21.46 -1.09
CA PHE A 32 12.72 22.61 -1.56
C PHE A 32 13.61 23.21 -0.46
N ALA A 33 13.15 23.20 0.79
CA ALA A 33 13.93 23.69 1.91
C ALA A 33 15.15 22.77 2.16
N ALA A 34 14.98 21.45 2.12
CA ALA A 34 16.07 20.49 2.22
C ALA A 34 17.09 20.67 1.08
N LEU A 35 16.61 20.78 -0.16
CA LEU A 35 17.47 21.00 -1.34
C LEU A 35 18.29 22.29 -1.22
N ARG A 36 17.67 23.40 -0.78
CA ARG A 36 18.36 24.68 -0.56
C ARG A 36 19.40 24.63 0.56
N ARG A 37 19.22 23.76 1.55
CA ARG A 37 20.22 23.51 2.62
C ARG A 37 21.33 22.54 2.18
N GLY A 38 21.24 21.97 0.98
CA GLY A 38 22.18 20.95 0.50
C GLY A 38 21.96 19.57 1.13
N GLU A 39 20.79 19.32 1.73
CA GLU A 39 20.42 18.04 2.32
C GLU A 39 19.81 17.11 1.26
N ILE A 40 20.11 15.82 1.35
CA ILE A 40 19.45 14.80 0.53
C ILE A 40 18.10 14.48 1.17
N TYR A 41 17.02 14.91 0.52
CA TYR A 41 15.67 14.51 0.89
C TYR A 41 15.34 13.15 0.26
N ASN A 42 15.13 12.12 1.09
CA ASN A 42 14.83 10.77 0.63
C ASN A 42 13.68 10.17 1.46
N GLU A 43 12.57 9.87 0.79
CA GLU A 43 11.41 9.17 1.37
C GLU A 43 11.26 7.75 0.83
N GLY A 44 12.29 7.22 0.16
CA GLY A 44 12.26 5.90 -0.48
C GLY A 44 11.90 4.78 0.49
N ASP A 45 12.47 4.79 1.70
CA ASP A 45 12.16 3.78 2.72
C ASP A 45 10.71 3.87 3.18
N PHE A 46 10.17 5.08 3.31
CA PHE A 46 8.77 5.29 3.68
C PHE A 46 7.84 4.82 2.56
N GLY A 47 8.14 5.15 1.30
CA GLY A 47 7.40 4.70 0.14
C GLY A 47 7.43 3.19 -0.03
N ALA A 48 8.60 2.56 0.15
CA ALA A 48 8.76 1.11 0.10
C ALA A 48 7.96 0.42 1.20
N THR A 49 8.02 0.94 2.44
CA THR A 49 7.29 0.39 3.59
C THR A 49 5.77 0.54 3.43
N SER A 50 5.30 1.70 2.94
CA SER A 50 3.88 1.95 2.65
C SER A 50 3.35 0.99 1.58
N THR A 51 4.11 0.83 0.49
CA THR A 51 3.78 -0.11 -0.58
C THR A 51 3.70 -1.55 -0.07
N MET A 52 4.70 -1.99 0.71
CA MET A 52 4.71 -3.32 1.30
C MET A 52 3.56 -3.53 2.29
N THR A 53 3.14 -2.50 3.02
CA THR A 53 1.96 -2.56 3.90
C THR A 53 0.68 -2.83 3.10
N ALA A 54 0.51 -2.21 1.93
CA ALA A 54 -0.63 -2.48 1.06
C ALA A 54 -0.61 -3.93 0.52
N ILE A 55 0.57 -4.43 0.13
CA ILE A 55 0.77 -5.83 -0.30
C ILE A 55 0.41 -6.79 0.83
N LEU A 56 0.92 -6.56 2.04
CA LEU A 56 0.62 -7.37 3.23
C LEU A 56 -0.89 -7.39 3.52
N GLY A 57 -1.57 -6.26 3.40
CA GLY A 57 -3.03 -6.16 3.56
C GLY A 57 -3.80 -7.03 2.56
N ARG A 58 -3.35 -7.06 1.29
CA ARG A 58 -3.90 -7.95 0.25
C ARG A 58 -3.67 -9.42 0.61
N MET A 59 -2.44 -9.78 0.98
CA MET A 59 -2.09 -11.16 1.36
C MET A 59 -2.93 -11.66 2.54
N ALA A 60 -3.09 -10.83 3.58
CA ALA A 60 -3.91 -11.16 4.74
C ALA A 60 -5.38 -11.35 4.37
N THR A 61 -5.92 -10.47 3.52
CA THR A 61 -7.31 -10.55 3.05
C THR A 61 -7.56 -11.81 2.23
N TYR A 62 -6.67 -12.13 1.29
CA TYR A 62 -6.85 -13.25 0.36
C TYR A 62 -6.61 -14.61 1.02
N SER A 63 -5.69 -14.67 1.99
CA SER A 63 -5.45 -15.89 2.77
C SER A 63 -6.45 -16.06 3.92
N GLY A 64 -7.10 -14.99 4.39
CA GLY A 64 -7.92 -14.99 5.61
C GLY A 64 -7.10 -15.24 6.88
N LYS A 65 -5.78 -15.02 6.85
CA LYS A 65 -4.85 -15.29 7.95
C LYS A 65 -4.13 -14.03 8.39
N SER A 66 -3.71 -14.02 9.65
CA SER A 66 -2.73 -13.04 10.11
C SER A 66 -1.36 -13.43 9.57
N ILE A 67 -0.69 -12.50 8.88
CA ILE A 67 0.63 -12.70 8.28
C ILE A 67 1.59 -11.73 8.93
N LYS A 68 2.77 -12.22 9.36
CA LYS A 68 3.80 -11.34 9.92
C LYS A 68 4.56 -10.62 8.81
N TRP A 69 5.09 -9.44 9.15
CA TRP A 69 5.89 -8.64 8.23
C TRP A 69 7.06 -9.44 7.62
N ASP A 70 7.84 -10.12 8.45
CA ASP A 70 8.99 -10.91 7.99
C ASP A 70 8.58 -12.11 7.14
N GLU A 71 7.42 -12.72 7.40
CA GLU A 71 6.89 -13.82 6.58
C GLU A 71 6.54 -13.33 5.17
N ALA A 72 5.93 -12.14 5.07
CA ALA A 72 5.58 -11.54 3.79
C ALA A 72 6.82 -11.07 3.01
N LEU A 73 7.83 -10.53 3.69
CA LEU A 73 9.09 -10.13 3.05
C LEU A 73 9.89 -11.33 2.50
N ASN A 74 9.78 -12.50 3.14
CA ASN A 74 10.44 -13.73 2.72
C ASN A 74 9.53 -14.63 1.85
N ALA A 75 8.39 -14.13 1.38
CA ALA A 75 7.51 -14.89 0.52
C ALA A 75 8.21 -15.24 -0.81
N THR A 76 8.01 -16.47 -1.29
CA THR A 76 8.66 -16.98 -2.51
C THR A 76 7.73 -16.97 -3.72
N GLN A 77 6.51 -16.46 -3.55
CA GLN A 77 5.50 -16.35 -4.60
C GLN A 77 5.99 -15.44 -5.73
N ASP A 78 6.00 -15.98 -6.95
CA ASP A 78 6.35 -15.26 -8.18
C ASP A 78 5.15 -15.20 -9.12
N LEU A 79 4.61 -13.99 -9.28
CA LEU A 79 3.51 -13.71 -10.21
C LEU A 79 4.01 -13.01 -11.49
N SER A 80 5.31 -13.02 -11.74
CA SER A 80 5.87 -12.49 -12.97
C SER A 80 5.60 -13.45 -14.14
N PRO A 81 5.44 -12.93 -15.36
CA PRO A 81 5.34 -13.77 -16.54
C PRO A 81 6.70 -14.46 -16.79
N LYS A 82 6.66 -15.75 -17.16
CA LYS A 82 7.88 -16.53 -17.47
C LYS A 82 8.69 -15.95 -18.63
N LYS A 83 8.04 -15.21 -19.52
CA LYS A 83 8.62 -14.56 -20.70
C LYS A 83 8.04 -13.15 -20.81
N TYR A 84 8.89 -12.16 -21.04
CA TYR A 84 8.45 -10.79 -21.35
C TYR A 84 8.25 -10.63 -22.86
N ALA A 85 7.09 -11.02 -23.36
CA ALA A 85 6.71 -10.85 -24.76
C ALA A 85 5.20 -10.59 -24.90
N PHE A 86 4.78 -9.95 -25.99
CA PHE A 86 3.37 -9.67 -26.25
C PHE A 86 2.51 -10.93 -26.42
N ASP A 87 3.15 -12.05 -26.76
CA ASP A 87 2.54 -13.37 -26.92
C ASP A 87 2.69 -14.27 -25.68
N ALA A 88 3.20 -13.74 -24.57
CA ALA A 88 3.43 -14.54 -23.38
C ALA A 88 2.14 -14.79 -22.61
N ASP A 89 1.93 -16.05 -22.22
CA ASP A 89 0.82 -16.41 -21.35
C ASP A 89 0.97 -15.77 -19.96
N PRO A 90 -0.11 -15.22 -19.39
CA PRO A 90 -0.09 -14.76 -18.01
C PRO A 90 0.12 -15.95 -17.04
N PRO A 91 0.62 -15.69 -15.83
CA PRO A 91 0.87 -16.73 -14.84
C PRO A 91 -0.41 -17.45 -14.36
N VAL A 92 -1.57 -16.81 -14.54
CA VAL A 92 -2.88 -17.36 -14.19
C VAL A 92 -3.73 -17.39 -15.45
N LEU A 93 -4.19 -18.59 -15.82
CA LEU A 93 -5.05 -18.85 -16.97
C LEU A 93 -6.49 -19.15 -16.51
N PRO A 94 -7.49 -18.92 -17.38
CA PRO A 94 -8.86 -19.31 -17.10
C PRO A 94 -9.04 -20.83 -17.12
N ASP A 95 -10.08 -21.31 -16.47
CA ASP A 95 -10.51 -22.71 -16.51
C ASP A 95 -11.26 -23.05 -17.82
N GLU A 96 -11.76 -24.29 -17.92
CA GLU A 96 -12.51 -24.78 -19.10
C GLU A 96 -13.79 -23.98 -19.40
N ASN A 97 -14.34 -23.27 -18.41
CA ASN A 97 -15.52 -22.43 -18.54
C ASN A 97 -15.17 -20.96 -18.86
N GLY A 98 -13.87 -20.62 -18.89
CA GLY A 98 -13.40 -19.25 -19.08
C GLY A 98 -13.28 -18.44 -17.78
N ASP A 99 -13.46 -19.08 -16.62
CA ASP A 99 -13.43 -18.40 -15.32
C ASP A 99 -12.01 -18.36 -14.75
N TYR A 100 -11.63 -17.23 -14.17
CA TYR A 100 -10.33 -17.07 -13.50
C TYR A 100 -10.44 -17.47 -12.03
N PRO A 101 -9.40 -18.09 -11.44
CA PRO A 101 -9.40 -18.42 -10.03
C PRO A 101 -9.44 -17.14 -9.19
N VAL A 102 -10.49 -17.02 -8.37
CA VAL A 102 -10.67 -15.91 -7.44
C VAL A 102 -10.09 -16.29 -6.07
N PRO A 103 -9.28 -15.44 -5.43
CA PRO A 103 -8.76 -15.71 -4.10
C PRO A 103 -9.92 -15.82 -3.09
N VAL A 104 -9.98 -16.95 -2.39
CA VAL A 104 -10.94 -17.23 -1.33
C VAL A 104 -10.23 -17.21 0.03
N PRO A 105 -10.70 -16.39 1.00
CA PRO A 105 -10.16 -16.39 2.35
C PRO A 105 -10.18 -17.79 2.97
N GLY A 106 -9.07 -18.20 3.56
CA GLY A 106 -8.87 -19.53 4.17
C GLY A 106 -8.44 -20.64 3.21
N LYS A 107 -8.54 -20.44 1.89
CA LYS A 107 -8.13 -21.44 0.88
C LYS A 107 -6.92 -21.01 0.06
N THR A 108 -6.76 -19.71 -0.19
CA THR A 108 -5.65 -19.19 -1.02
C THR A 108 -4.34 -19.23 -0.22
N ASP A 109 -3.32 -19.90 -0.76
CA ASP A 109 -1.95 -19.71 -0.30
C ASP A 109 -1.34 -18.49 -1.01
N VAL A 110 -0.78 -17.59 -0.21
CA VAL A 110 -0.19 -16.32 -0.65
C VAL A 110 1.29 -16.21 -0.25
N LEU A 111 1.84 -17.23 0.41
CA LEU A 111 3.23 -17.24 0.88
C LEU A 111 4.12 -18.17 0.03
N ASN A 112 3.56 -19.29 -0.45
CA ASN A 112 4.33 -20.34 -1.13
C ASN A 112 3.75 -20.77 -2.50
N ALA A 113 2.75 -20.04 -3.02
CA ALA A 113 2.05 -20.41 -4.25
C ALA A 113 2.81 -19.98 -5.52
#